data_AF-A0A958TIR4-F1
#
_entry.id   AF-A0A958TIR4-F1
#
_cell.length_a   1.000
_cell.length_b   1.000
_cell.length_c   1.000
_cell.angle_alpha   90.00
_cell.angle_beta   90.00
_cell.angle_gamma   90.00
#
_symmetry.space_group_name_H-M   'P 1'
#
loop_
_entity.id
_entity.type
_entity.pdbx_description
1 polymer ?
#
loop_
_entity_poly.entity_id
_entity_poly.type
_entity_poly.pdbx_seq_one_letter_code
_entity_poly.pdbx_strand_id
1 'polypeptide(L)'
;MSVFFYFSHAFNTLYVLAFALFCYMSCFFIIQYRVERFIYRRVKKIYDDLTLLESASLRKQPITTDMATLTQEIDKYAKDKKLEIETLKVREEYRKEYLGNVSHELKTPLFTVQGYILTLLDGAMNNENIREKYLERASKGVERLIYIVKDLDMITKLEVGDLSLNIETFDMVALVDNVFDLLEMKAARKKITLTFDKKYNNPIMVKADRERIQQVLTNLVVNSIKYGRSKGTTEISIEHLIKNKVIV
;
A
#
# COMPACT_ATOMS: atom_id res chain seq x y z
N MET A 1 -19.24 -69.20 65.44
CA MET A 1 -18.23 -68.10 65.32
C MET A 1 -16.84 -68.60 64.88
N SER A 2 -16.71 -69.73 64.18
CA SER A 2 -15.41 -70.32 63.82
C SER A 2 -15.12 -70.42 62.31
N VAL A 3 -16.15 -70.35 61.44
CA VAL A 3 -15.96 -70.40 59.97
C VAL A 3 -15.61 -69.01 59.39
N PHE A 4 -16.06 -67.93 60.03
CA PHE A 4 -15.82 -66.55 59.57
C PHE A 4 -14.36 -66.09 59.77
N PHE A 5 -13.67 -66.61 60.80
CA PHE A 5 -12.26 -66.29 61.06
C PHE A 5 -11.28 -67.05 60.15
N TYR A 6 -11.67 -68.20 59.58
CA TYR A 6 -10.81 -68.95 58.66
C TYR A 6 -10.85 -68.37 57.23
N PHE A 7 -12.01 -67.84 56.81
CA PHE A 7 -12.15 -67.18 55.51
C PHE A 7 -11.47 -65.80 55.46
N SER A 8 -11.37 -65.10 56.59
CA SER A 8 -10.67 -63.80 56.67
C SER A 8 -9.14 -63.93 56.59
N HIS A 9 -8.58 -65.11 56.89
CA HIS A 9 -7.14 -65.40 56.70
C HIS A 9 -6.80 -65.93 55.30
N ALA A 10 -7.79 -66.37 54.50
CA ALA A 10 -7.58 -66.90 53.15
C ALA A 10 -7.55 -65.81 52.06
N PHE A 11 -8.21 -64.66 52.29
CA PHE A 11 -8.05 -63.48 51.43
C PHE A 11 -6.88 -62.64 51.92
N ASN A 12 -5.69 -62.94 51.41
CA ASN A 12 -4.50 -62.14 51.67
C ASN A 12 -4.75 -60.71 51.15
N THR A 13 -4.90 -59.73 52.04
CA THR A 13 -5.12 -58.31 51.73
C THR A 13 -4.06 -57.77 50.76
N LEU A 14 -2.86 -58.36 50.78
CA LEU A 14 -1.78 -58.11 49.84
C LEU A 14 -2.18 -58.36 48.37
N TYR A 15 -2.89 -59.46 48.06
CA TYR A 15 -3.32 -59.76 46.69
C TYR A 15 -4.38 -58.79 46.18
N VAL A 16 -5.29 -58.34 47.06
CA VAL A 16 -6.31 -57.34 46.72
C VAL A 16 -5.67 -55.99 46.41
N LEU A 17 -4.69 -55.58 47.23
CA LEU A 17 -3.92 -54.35 46.98
C LEU A 17 -3.09 -54.43 45.70
N ALA A 18 -2.45 -55.56 45.43
CA ALA A 18 -1.70 -55.79 44.20
C ALA A 18 -2.60 -55.72 42.95
N PHE A 19 -3.79 -56.32 43.01
CA PHE A 19 -4.77 -56.25 41.92
C PHE A 19 -5.29 -54.82 41.70
N ALA A 20 -5.59 -54.09 42.77
CA ALA A 20 -6.01 -52.69 42.67
C ALA A 20 -4.93 -51.81 42.04
N LEU A 21 -3.65 -52.00 42.40
CA LEU A 21 -2.53 -51.26 41.84
C LEU A 21 -2.33 -51.59 40.36
N PHE A 22 -2.47 -52.87 39.98
CA PHE A 22 -2.39 -53.29 38.59
C PHE A 22 -3.51 -52.69 37.72
N CYS A 23 -4.74 -52.67 38.23
CA CYS A 23 -5.87 -52.03 37.56
C CYS A 23 -5.66 -50.51 37.41
N TYR A 24 -5.15 -49.86 38.46
CA TYR A 24 -4.83 -48.44 38.43
C TYR A 24 -3.77 -48.12 37.36
N MET A 25 -2.68 -48.90 37.31
CA MET A 25 -1.63 -48.74 36.30
C MET A 25 -2.15 -48.97 34.88
N SER A 26 -2.93 -50.04 34.67
CA SER A 26 -3.50 -50.33 33.36
C SER A 26 -4.43 -49.22 32.88
N CYS A 27 -5.28 -48.69 33.77
CA CYS A 27 -6.19 -47.58 33.46
C CYS A 27 -5.40 -46.31 33.15
N PHE A 28 -4.39 -45.98 33.95
CA PHE A 28 -3.51 -44.84 33.75
C PHE A 28 -2.83 -44.88 32.37
N PHE A 29 -2.24 -46.03 32.00
CA PHE A 29 -1.60 -46.21 30.70
C PHE A 29 -2.58 -46.06 29.52
N ILE A 30 -3.79 -46.63 29.63
CA ILE A 30 -4.81 -46.52 28.57
C ILE A 30 -5.25 -45.06 28.40
N ILE A 31 -5.48 -44.34 29.50
CA ILE A 31 -5.89 -42.93 29.47
C ILE A 31 -4.78 -42.09 28.86
N GLN A 32 -3.53 -42.26 29.30
CA GLN A 32 -2.39 -41.51 28.77
C GLN A 32 -2.23 -41.74 27.27
N TYR A 33 -2.29 -42.99 26.82
CA TYR A 33 -2.23 -43.34 25.40
C TYR A 33 -3.41 -42.75 24.60
N ARG A 34 -4.62 -42.77 25.16
CA ARG A 34 -5.82 -42.18 24.53
C ARG A 34 -5.71 -40.66 24.40
N VAL A 35 -5.25 -39.97 25.44
CA VAL A 35 -5.07 -38.51 25.46
C VAL A 35 -4.03 -38.08 24.44
N GLU A 36 -2.87 -38.73 24.42
CA GLU A 36 -1.80 -38.44 23.46
C GLU A 36 -2.27 -38.64 22.02
N ARG A 37 -2.96 -39.77 21.75
CA ARG A 37 -3.52 -40.05 20.43
C ARG A 37 -4.67 -39.11 20.05
N PHE A 38 -5.46 -38.63 21.01
CA PHE A 38 -6.52 -37.66 20.77
C PHE A 38 -5.96 -36.27 20.42
N ILE A 39 -4.97 -35.80 21.19
CA ILE A 39 -4.29 -34.52 20.95
C ILE A 39 -3.60 -34.57 19.59
N TYR A 40 -2.84 -35.63 19.29
CA TYR A 40 -2.16 -35.79 18.01
C TYR A 40 -3.12 -35.74 16.83
N ARG A 41 -4.24 -36.48 16.88
CA ARG A 41 -5.24 -36.45 15.79
C ARG A 41 -5.87 -35.08 15.61
N ARG A 42 -6.16 -34.37 16.72
CA ARG A 42 -6.83 -33.06 16.66
C ARG A 42 -5.90 -32.00 16.07
N VAL A 43 -4.62 -32.02 16.45
CA VAL A 43 -3.58 -31.13 15.90
C VAL A 43 -3.33 -31.45 14.43
N LYS A 44 -3.18 -32.74 14.07
CA LYS A 44 -2.99 -33.16 12.68
C LYS A 44 -4.13 -32.72 11.78
N LYS A 45 -5.38 -32.81 12.25
CA LYS A 45 -6.55 -32.37 11.47
C LYS A 45 -6.54 -30.87 11.19
N ILE A 46 -6.17 -30.05 12.17
CA ILE A 46 -6.05 -28.59 11.97
C ILE A 46 -4.97 -28.27 10.94
N TYR A 47 -3.86 -29.01 10.97
CA TYR A 47 -2.79 -28.88 9.97
C TYR A 47 -3.24 -29.32 8.57
N ASP A 48 -3.92 -30.46 8.46
CA ASP A 48 -4.45 -30.96 7.18
C ASP A 48 -5.50 -30.00 6.59
N ASP A 49 -6.36 -29.40 7.43
CA ASP A 49 -7.34 -28.40 7.00
C ASP A 49 -6.67 -27.08 6.54
N LEU A 50 -5.58 -26.66 7.19
CA LEU A 50 -4.81 -25.47 6.80
C LEU A 50 -4.00 -25.70 5.51
N THR A 51 -3.42 -26.88 5.34
CA THR A 51 -2.66 -27.24 4.13
C THR A 51 -3.55 -27.52 2.92
N LEU A 52 -4.80 -27.98 3.13
CA LEU A 52 -5.81 -28.11 2.09
C LEU A 52 -6.18 -26.76 1.46
N LEU A 53 -6.16 -25.68 2.24
CA LEU A 53 -6.35 -24.31 1.73
C LEU A 53 -5.16 -23.81 0.88
N GLU A 54 -4.03 -24.51 0.88
CA GLU A 54 -2.76 -24.08 0.28
C GLU A 54 -2.16 -25.11 -0.73
N SER A 55 -2.95 -26.05 -1.23
CA SER A 55 -2.49 -27.15 -2.12
C SER A 55 -1.91 -26.73 -3.48
N ALA A 56 -1.62 -25.44 -3.70
CA ALA A 56 -1.01 -24.94 -4.93
C ALA A 56 0.48 -24.56 -4.84
N SER A 57 1.17 -24.49 -3.68
CA SER A 57 2.58 -24.01 -3.73
C SER A 57 3.62 -24.44 -2.69
N LEU A 58 3.31 -25.13 -1.59
CA LEU A 58 4.36 -25.37 -0.57
C LEU A 58 5.04 -26.75 -0.61
N ARG A 59 6.36 -26.63 -0.81
CA ARG A 59 7.44 -27.61 -0.87
C ARG A 59 7.42 -28.53 0.36
N LYS A 60 7.32 -29.85 0.13
CA LYS A 60 7.46 -30.92 1.13
C LYS A 60 8.79 -30.77 1.90
N GLN A 61 8.76 -30.30 3.14
CA GLN A 61 9.87 -30.49 4.09
C GLN A 61 9.48 -31.51 5.16
N PRO A 62 10.44 -32.35 5.60
CA PRO A 62 10.17 -33.43 6.56
C PRO A 62 9.85 -32.85 7.94
N ILE A 63 8.76 -33.33 8.51
CA ILE A 63 8.22 -32.96 9.82
C ILE A 63 9.26 -33.29 10.88
N THR A 64 9.73 -32.28 11.62
CA THR A 64 10.59 -32.49 12.80
C THR A 64 9.72 -33.00 13.96
N THR A 65 10.28 -33.90 14.77
CA THR A 65 9.56 -34.58 15.88
C THR A 65 9.26 -33.64 17.06
N ASP A 66 9.75 -32.40 17.03
CA ASP A 66 9.65 -31.45 18.13
C ASP A 66 8.41 -30.54 18.00
N MET A 67 7.43 -30.79 18.87
CA MET A 67 6.18 -30.02 18.93
C MET A 67 6.40 -28.54 19.27
N ALA A 68 7.49 -28.20 19.97
CA ALA A 68 7.82 -26.81 20.26
C ALA A 68 8.20 -26.05 18.98
N THR A 69 9.05 -26.67 18.14
CA THR A 69 9.47 -26.12 16.86
C THR A 69 8.29 -25.93 15.91
N LEU A 70 7.38 -26.91 15.81
CA LEU A 70 6.18 -26.81 14.97
C LEU A 70 5.23 -25.68 15.43
N THR A 71 5.05 -25.52 16.75
CA THR A 71 4.20 -24.46 17.30
C THR A 71 4.76 -23.08 16.95
N GLN A 72 6.08 -22.92 17.02
CA GLN A 72 6.76 -21.67 16.68
C GLN A 72 6.69 -21.36 15.18
N GLU A 73 6.79 -22.35 14.30
CA GLU A 73 6.61 -22.16 12.85
C GLU A 73 5.19 -21.73 12.49
N ILE A 74 4.18 -22.33 13.12
CA ILE A 74 2.77 -21.96 12.91
C ILE A 74 2.52 -20.53 13.39
N ASP A 75 3.03 -20.14 14.57
CA ASP A 75 2.84 -18.79 15.10
C ASP A 75 3.52 -17.73 14.22
N LYS A 76 4.75 -18.02 13.74
CA LYS A 76 5.45 -17.17 12.78
C LYS A 76 4.67 -17.03 11.46
N TYR A 77 4.19 -18.14 10.91
CA TYR A 77 3.41 -18.13 9.68
C TYR A 77 2.10 -17.34 9.84
N ALA A 78 1.38 -17.53 10.95
CA ALA A 78 0.16 -16.79 11.25
C ALA A 78 0.42 -15.28 11.35
N LYS A 79 1.55 -14.89 11.96
CA LYS A 79 1.96 -13.48 12.04
C LYS A 79 2.30 -12.90 10.67
N ASP A 80 3.08 -13.61 9.86
CA ASP A 80 3.46 -13.17 8.52
C ASP A 80 2.21 -13.03 7.62
N LYS A 81 1.29 -14.00 7.69
CA LYS A 81 0.01 -13.92 6.96
C LYS A 81 -0.89 -12.80 7.44
N LYS A 82 -0.93 -12.53 8.74
CA LYS A 82 -1.68 -11.38 9.27
C LYS A 82 -1.13 -10.07 8.70
N LEU A 83 0.19 -9.90 8.67
CA LEU A 83 0.84 -8.72 8.08
C LEU A 83 0.56 -8.60 6.57
N GLU A 84 0.59 -9.72 5.85
CA GLU A 84 0.24 -9.77 4.43
C GLU A 84 -1.21 -9.32 4.19
N ILE A 85 -2.17 -9.85 4.96
CA ILE A 85 -3.59 -9.48 4.88
C ILE A 85 -3.79 -8.00 5.23
N GLU A 86 -3.14 -7.50 6.29
CA GLU A 86 -3.20 -6.09 6.65
C GLU A 86 -2.68 -5.21 5.51
N THR A 87 -1.55 -5.59 4.90
CA THR A 87 -0.98 -4.88 3.74
C THR A 87 -1.93 -4.88 2.55
N LEU A 88 -2.57 -6.02 2.26
CA LEU A 88 -3.55 -6.14 1.18
C LEU A 88 -4.80 -5.28 1.44
N LYS A 89 -5.30 -5.26 2.67
CA LYS A 89 -6.44 -4.41 3.06
C LYS A 89 -6.13 -2.94 2.89
N VAL A 90 -4.97 -2.49 3.37
CA VAL A 90 -4.53 -1.10 3.19
C VAL A 90 -4.43 -0.75 1.70
N ARG A 91 -3.90 -1.66 0.86
CA ARG A 91 -3.86 -1.45 -0.60
C ARG A 91 -5.25 -1.38 -1.21
N GLU A 92 -6.19 -2.21 -0.77
CA GLU A 92 -7.56 -2.21 -1.27
C GLU A 92 -8.31 -0.91 -0.88
N GLU A 93 -8.17 -0.47 0.37
CA GLU A 93 -8.72 0.80 0.85
C GLU A 93 -8.16 1.98 0.07
N TYR A 94 -6.84 2.03 -0.10
CA TYR A 94 -6.18 3.04 -0.93
C TYR A 94 -6.74 3.05 -2.35
N ARG A 95 -6.89 1.88 -2.98
CA ARG A 95 -7.45 1.77 -4.34
C ARG A 95 -8.88 2.31 -4.41
N LYS A 96 -9.73 1.98 -3.43
CA LYS A 96 -11.12 2.47 -3.36
C LYS A 96 -11.17 3.98 -3.18
N GLU A 97 -10.38 4.52 -2.26
CA GLU A 97 -10.29 5.96 -2.00
C GLU A 97 -9.80 6.70 -3.27
N TYR A 98 -8.74 6.19 -3.90
CA TYR A 98 -8.19 6.74 -5.12
C TYR A 98 -9.22 6.77 -6.27
N LEU A 99 -9.90 5.65 -6.54
CA LEU A 99 -10.97 5.57 -7.55
C LEU A 99 -12.12 6.54 -7.24
N GLY A 100 -12.49 6.68 -5.96
CA GLY A 100 -13.49 7.65 -5.52
C GLY A 100 -13.06 9.09 -5.81
N ASN A 101 -11.83 9.45 -5.45
CA ASN A 101 -11.24 10.77 -5.67
C ASN A 101 -11.15 11.11 -7.16
N VAL A 102 -10.66 10.18 -7.99
CA VAL A 102 -10.61 10.35 -9.45
C VAL A 102 -12.01 10.57 -10.03
N SER A 103 -13.00 9.78 -9.61
CA SER A 103 -14.38 9.92 -10.06
C SER A 103 -14.96 11.29 -9.71
N HIS A 104 -14.66 11.80 -8.52
CA HIS A 104 -15.08 13.13 -8.09
C HIS A 104 -14.39 14.24 -8.90
N GLU A 105 -13.06 14.18 -9.03
CA GLU A 105 -12.27 15.15 -9.79
C GLU A 105 -12.64 15.21 -11.27
N LEU A 106 -13.11 14.11 -11.88
CA LEU A 106 -13.63 14.09 -13.25
C LEU A 106 -15.04 14.69 -13.36
N LYS A 107 -15.91 14.39 -12.39
CA LYS A 107 -17.32 14.80 -12.40
C LYS A 107 -17.48 16.33 -12.39
N THR A 108 -16.68 17.04 -11.60
CA THR A 108 -16.75 18.51 -11.49
C THR A 108 -16.48 19.25 -12.82
N PRO A 109 -15.35 19.06 -13.52
CA PRO A 109 -15.10 19.71 -14.79
C PRO A 109 -16.07 19.21 -15.87
N LEU A 110 -16.49 17.94 -15.86
CA LEU A 110 -17.48 17.42 -16.80
C LEU A 110 -18.82 18.18 -16.71
N PHE A 111 -19.38 18.31 -15.51
CA PHE A 111 -20.63 19.06 -15.31
C PHE A 111 -20.46 20.56 -15.58
N THR A 112 -19.28 21.11 -15.30
CA THR A 112 -18.96 22.51 -15.61
C THR A 112 -19.00 22.74 -17.13
N VAL A 113 -18.33 21.88 -17.91
CA VAL A 113 -18.36 21.94 -19.38
C VAL A 113 -19.79 21.77 -19.91
N GLN A 114 -20.50 20.75 -19.43
CA GLN A 114 -21.89 20.50 -19.83
C GLN A 114 -22.80 21.71 -19.54
N GLY A 115 -22.70 22.31 -18.35
CA GLY A 115 -23.54 23.45 -17.95
C GLY A 115 -23.26 24.70 -18.80
N TYR A 116 -22.00 24.98 -19.12
CA TYR A 116 -21.65 26.11 -20.00
C TYR A 116 -22.13 25.88 -21.43
N ILE A 117 -21.97 24.67 -21.96
CA ILE A 117 -22.49 24.31 -23.30
C ILE A 117 -24.02 24.43 -23.33
N LEU A 118 -24.73 23.91 -22.33
CA LEU A 118 -26.19 24.00 -22.26
C LEU A 118 -26.66 25.45 -22.21
N THR A 119 -26.02 26.30 -21.39
CA THR A 119 -26.38 27.71 -21.30
C THR A 119 -26.13 28.46 -22.62
N LEU A 120 -25.06 28.11 -23.34
CA LEU A 120 -24.79 28.62 -24.68
C LEU A 120 -25.92 28.26 -25.66
N LEU A 121 -26.38 27.00 -25.62
CA LEU A 121 -27.49 26.51 -26.45
C LEU A 121 -28.83 27.17 -26.08
N ASP A 122 -29.07 27.48 -24.81
CA ASP A 122 -30.30 28.13 -24.31
C ASP A 122 -30.38 29.64 -24.62
N GLY A 123 -29.51 30.15 -25.49
CA GLY A 123 -29.59 31.51 -26.03
C GLY A 123 -28.47 32.45 -25.61
N ALA A 124 -27.55 32.02 -24.72
CA ALA A 124 -26.39 32.83 -24.35
C ALA A 124 -25.38 33.01 -25.50
N MET A 125 -25.45 32.18 -26.56
CA MET A 125 -24.66 32.38 -27.80
C MET A 125 -24.94 33.71 -28.51
N ASN A 126 -26.13 34.30 -28.31
CA ASN A 126 -26.54 35.55 -28.97
C ASN A 126 -25.84 36.79 -28.40
N ASN A 127 -25.23 36.68 -27.21
CA ASN A 127 -24.44 37.75 -26.61
C ASN A 127 -22.96 37.41 -26.75
N GLU A 128 -22.24 38.18 -27.56
CA GLU A 128 -20.83 37.96 -27.89
C GLU A 128 -19.91 37.88 -26.66
N ASN A 129 -20.07 38.80 -25.71
CA ASN A 129 -19.26 38.83 -24.48
C ASN A 129 -19.52 37.59 -23.59
N ILE A 130 -20.76 37.12 -23.54
CA ILE A 130 -21.13 35.93 -22.74
C ILE A 130 -20.66 34.66 -23.45
N ARG A 131 -20.83 34.60 -24.78
CA ARG A 131 -20.41 33.50 -25.64
C ARG A 131 -18.93 33.19 -25.45
N GLU A 132 -18.06 34.20 -25.62
CA GLU A 132 -16.62 34.03 -25.51
C GLU A 132 -16.22 33.58 -24.10
N LYS A 133 -16.76 34.22 -23.06
CA LYS A 133 -16.50 33.85 -21.67
C LYS A 133 -16.88 32.41 -21.35
N TYR A 134 -18.01 31.92 -21.88
CA TYR A 134 -18.52 30.58 -21.59
C TYR A 134 -17.76 29.51 -22.39
N LEU A 135 -17.38 29.80 -23.63
CA LEU A 135 -16.48 28.96 -24.41
C LEU A 135 -15.11 28.84 -23.75
N GLU A 136 -14.54 29.93 -23.25
CA GLU A 136 -13.26 29.89 -22.52
C GLU A 136 -13.36 29.04 -21.24
N ARG A 137 -14.49 29.12 -20.53
CA ARG A 137 -14.73 28.31 -19.33
C ARG A 137 -14.91 26.83 -19.65
N ALA A 138 -15.63 26.50 -20.72
CA ALA A 138 -15.76 25.13 -21.20
C ALA A 138 -14.40 24.58 -21.65
N SER A 139 -13.62 25.35 -22.40
CA SER A 139 -12.26 24.98 -22.81
C SER A 139 -11.36 24.66 -21.60
N LYS A 140 -11.35 25.51 -20.57
CA LYS A 140 -10.62 25.25 -19.32
C LYS A 140 -11.08 23.97 -18.61
N GLY A 141 -12.37 23.65 -18.66
CA GLY A 141 -12.91 22.40 -18.13
C GLY A 141 -12.41 21.16 -18.89
N VAL A 142 -12.35 21.24 -20.23
CA VAL A 142 -11.78 20.18 -21.07
C VAL A 142 -10.28 20.01 -20.82
N GLU A 143 -9.52 21.10 -20.72
CA GLU A 143 -8.11 21.04 -20.34
C GLU A 143 -7.92 20.32 -19.00
N ARG A 144 -8.75 20.64 -17.99
CA ARG A 144 -8.70 19.97 -16.68
C ARG A 144 -8.96 18.47 -16.80
N LEU A 145 -9.93 18.04 -17.61
CA LEU A 145 -10.18 16.62 -17.88
C LEU A 145 -8.96 15.93 -18.50
N ILE A 146 -8.31 16.58 -19.48
CA ILE A 146 -7.10 16.05 -20.13
C ILE A 146 -5.98 15.86 -19.09
N TYR A 147 -5.78 16.81 -18.18
CA TYR A 147 -4.80 16.67 -17.09
C TYR A 147 -5.10 15.46 -16.20
N ILE A 148 -6.35 15.28 -15.76
CA ILE A 148 -6.73 14.16 -14.90
C ILE A 148 -6.50 12.81 -15.60
N VAL A 149 -6.84 12.72 -16.89
CA VAL A 149 -6.60 11.50 -17.68
C VAL A 149 -5.11 11.19 -17.81
N LYS A 150 -4.28 12.21 -18.04
CA LYS A 150 -2.80 12.04 -18.09
C LYS A 150 -2.25 11.58 -16.73
N ASP A 151 -2.75 12.13 -15.63
CA ASP A 151 -2.33 11.73 -14.29
C ASP A 151 -2.72 10.27 -14.00
N LEU A 152 -3.91 9.82 -14.44
CA LEU A 152 -4.36 8.44 -14.30
C LEU A 152 -3.52 7.46 -15.13
N ASP A 153 -3.21 7.80 -16.39
CA ASP A 153 -2.34 7.00 -17.26
C ASP A 153 -0.94 6.82 -16.64
N MET A 154 -0.39 7.90 -16.05
CA MET A 154 0.89 7.82 -15.36
C MET A 154 0.87 6.88 -14.15
N ILE A 155 -0.19 6.92 -13.34
CA ILE A 155 -0.34 6.04 -12.18
C ILE A 155 -0.49 4.58 -12.62
N THR A 156 -1.26 4.34 -13.68
CA THR A 156 -1.44 2.99 -14.23
C THR A 156 -0.11 2.42 -14.72
N LYS A 157 0.72 3.23 -15.39
CA LYS A 157 2.07 2.84 -15.81
C LYS A 157 2.99 2.52 -14.62
N LEU A 158 2.87 3.26 -13.51
CA LEU A 158 3.62 2.98 -12.27
C LEU A 158 3.19 1.64 -11.64
N GLU A 159 1.90 1.32 -11.61
CA GLU A 159 1.38 0.08 -11.01
C GLU A 159 1.76 -1.18 -11.80
N VAL A 160 1.78 -1.10 -13.13
CA VAL A 160 2.14 -2.23 -14.00
C VAL A 160 3.65 -2.50 -14.00
N GLY A 161 4.46 -1.58 -13.43
CA GLY A 161 5.92 -1.70 -13.41
C GLY A 161 6.58 -1.43 -14.76
N ASP A 162 5.84 -0.84 -15.71
CA ASP A 162 6.29 -0.58 -17.09
C ASP A 162 6.98 0.79 -17.23
N LEU A 163 7.47 1.37 -16.13
CA LEU A 163 8.35 2.54 -16.21
C LEU A 163 9.76 2.09 -16.58
N SER A 164 10.02 2.02 -17.88
CA SER A 164 11.39 2.12 -18.38
C SER A 164 11.87 3.56 -18.15
N LEU A 165 12.81 3.74 -17.22
CA LEU A 165 13.47 5.04 -17.01
C LEU A 165 14.54 5.21 -18.07
N ASN A 166 14.48 6.31 -18.82
CA ASN A 166 15.52 6.65 -19.76
C ASN A 166 16.59 7.50 -19.06
N ILE A 167 17.58 6.83 -18.48
CA ILE A 167 18.62 7.50 -17.70
C ILE A 167 19.65 8.14 -18.63
N GLU A 168 19.70 9.48 -18.61
CA GLU A 168 20.68 10.27 -19.36
C GLU A 168 21.44 11.24 -18.44
N THR A 169 22.53 11.81 -18.95
CA THR A 169 23.31 12.82 -18.24
C THR A 169 22.97 14.20 -18.80
N PHE A 170 22.43 15.09 -17.96
CA PHE A 170 21.97 16.41 -18.39
C PHE A 170 22.28 17.47 -17.33
N ASP A 171 22.26 18.75 -17.75
CA ASP A 171 22.42 19.89 -16.84
C ASP A 171 21.10 20.23 -16.15
N MET A 172 21.10 20.12 -14.82
CA MET A 172 19.94 20.41 -13.98
C MET A 172 19.60 21.91 -13.96
N VAL A 173 20.60 22.79 -14.07
CA VAL A 173 20.37 24.25 -14.11
C VAL A 173 19.58 24.60 -15.37
N ALA A 174 20.05 24.14 -16.53
CA ALA A 174 19.35 24.32 -17.80
C ALA A 174 17.94 23.72 -17.79
N LEU A 175 17.72 22.58 -17.12
CA LEU A 175 16.39 22.00 -17.01
C LEU A 175 15.44 22.91 -16.20
N VAL A 176 15.91 23.49 -15.11
CA VAL A 176 15.12 24.41 -14.29
C VAL A 176 14.81 25.70 -15.07
N ASP A 177 15.78 26.25 -15.81
CA ASP A 177 15.56 27.41 -16.68
C ASP A 177 14.44 27.14 -17.71
N ASN A 178 14.47 25.98 -18.38
CA ASN A 178 13.41 25.59 -19.32
C ASN A 178 12.02 25.53 -18.64
N VAL A 179 11.96 25.11 -17.36
CA VAL A 179 10.70 25.09 -16.59
C VAL A 179 10.26 26.51 -16.22
N PHE A 180 11.19 27.41 -15.89
CA PHE A 180 10.88 28.82 -15.65
C PHE A 180 10.33 29.50 -16.90
N ASP A 181 10.95 29.29 -18.06
CA ASP A 181 10.48 29.84 -19.34
C ASP A 181 9.07 29.33 -19.68
N LEU A 182 8.83 28.03 -19.53
CA LEU A 182 7.53 27.41 -19.78
C LEU A 182 6.42 28.01 -18.91
N LEU A 183 6.75 28.42 -17.68
CA LEU A 183 5.80 28.88 -16.67
C LEU A 183 5.79 30.40 -16.50
N GLU A 184 6.62 31.14 -17.23
CA GLU A 184 6.81 32.59 -17.10
C GLU A 184 5.47 33.33 -17.24
N MET A 185 4.71 33.08 -18.32
CA MET A 185 3.41 33.71 -18.53
C MET A 185 2.42 33.41 -17.39
N LYS A 186 2.47 32.20 -16.83
CA LYS A 186 1.57 31.77 -15.75
C LYS A 186 1.94 32.45 -14.43
N ALA A 187 3.23 32.58 -14.14
CA ALA A 187 3.76 33.29 -12.99
C ALA A 187 3.48 34.80 -13.08
N ALA A 188 3.69 35.40 -14.25
CA ALA A 188 3.43 36.82 -14.53
C ALA A 188 1.97 37.22 -14.28
N ARG A 189 1.00 36.39 -14.71
CA ARG A 189 -0.43 36.60 -14.43
C ARG A 189 -0.75 36.68 -12.93
N LYS A 190 0.03 35.99 -12.10
CA LYS A 190 -0.09 36.01 -10.64
C LYS A 190 0.90 36.94 -9.93
N LYS A 191 1.74 37.66 -10.69
CA LYS A 191 2.82 38.52 -10.18
C LYS A 191 3.77 37.75 -9.27
N ILE A 192 4.08 36.49 -9.60
CA ILE A 192 5.05 35.69 -8.85
C ILE A 192 6.37 35.72 -9.61
N THR A 193 7.47 35.96 -8.89
CA THR A 193 8.82 35.94 -9.48
C THR A 193 9.39 34.53 -9.33
N LEU A 194 9.87 33.95 -10.43
CA LEU A 194 10.57 32.67 -10.44
C LEU A 194 12.08 32.94 -10.40
N THR A 195 12.79 32.42 -9.40
CA THR A 195 14.24 32.66 -9.27
C THR A 195 14.96 31.43 -8.73
N PHE A 196 16.26 31.39 -8.97
CA PHE A 196 17.16 30.53 -8.20
C PHE A 196 17.49 31.15 -6.85
N ASP A 197 17.90 30.31 -5.90
CA ASP A 197 18.41 30.72 -4.59
C ASP A 197 19.74 31.47 -4.65
N LYS A 198 20.55 31.12 -5.64
CA LYS A 198 21.85 31.71 -5.90
C LYS A 198 22.13 31.71 -7.39
N LYS A 199 23.16 32.44 -7.79
CA LYS A 199 23.65 32.42 -9.16
C LYS A 199 24.44 31.13 -9.41
N TYR A 200 23.94 30.28 -10.30
CA TYR A 200 24.65 29.11 -10.78
C TYR A 200 25.57 29.52 -11.94
N ASN A 201 26.89 29.54 -11.68
CA ASN A 201 27.89 29.91 -12.70
C ASN A 201 28.40 28.71 -13.50
N ASN A 202 28.12 27.49 -13.03
CA ASN A 202 28.59 26.25 -13.61
C ASN A 202 27.41 25.28 -13.78
N PRO A 203 27.37 24.49 -14.87
CA PRO A 203 26.34 23.48 -15.07
C PRO A 203 26.44 22.40 -13.99
N ILE A 204 25.29 21.91 -13.52
CA ILE A 204 25.21 20.81 -12.55
C ILE A 204 24.74 19.57 -13.28
N MET A 205 25.70 18.73 -13.66
CA MET A 205 25.42 17.49 -14.39
C MET A 205 24.85 16.42 -13.45
N VAL A 206 23.67 15.91 -13.79
CA VAL A 206 23.00 14.83 -13.05
C VAL A 206 22.73 13.64 -13.97
N LYS A 207 22.67 12.43 -13.40
CA LYS A 207 22.32 11.20 -14.11
C LYS A 207 20.92 10.73 -13.69
N ALA A 208 19.92 11.03 -14.49
CA ALA A 208 18.52 10.74 -14.20
C ALA A 208 17.68 10.69 -15.49
N ASP A 209 16.39 10.39 -15.37
CA ASP A 209 15.44 10.55 -16.47
C ASP A 209 15.01 12.02 -16.57
N ARG A 210 15.50 12.71 -17.60
CA ARG A 210 15.30 14.15 -17.78
C ARG A 210 13.82 14.52 -17.89
N GLU A 211 13.03 13.77 -18.64
CA GLU A 211 11.60 14.04 -18.82
C GLU A 211 10.84 13.90 -17.51
N ARG A 212 11.16 12.86 -16.73
CA ARG A 212 10.53 12.63 -15.42
C ARG A 212 10.90 13.71 -14.42
N ILE A 213 12.16 14.14 -14.38
CA ILE A 213 12.58 15.26 -13.51
C ILE A 213 11.90 16.56 -13.96
N GLN A 214 11.80 16.82 -15.27
CA GLN A 214 11.07 17.99 -15.78
C GLN A 214 9.62 17.99 -15.33
N GLN A 215 8.97 16.83 -15.38
CA GLN A 215 7.58 16.66 -14.95
C GLN A 215 7.42 16.97 -13.46
N VAL A 216 8.31 16.45 -12.62
CA VAL A 216 8.32 16.73 -11.18
C VAL A 216 8.50 18.22 -10.92
N LEU A 217 9.51 18.84 -11.53
CA LEU A 217 9.78 20.28 -11.40
C LEU A 217 8.57 21.12 -11.83
N THR A 218 7.98 20.80 -12.99
CA THR A 218 6.81 21.50 -13.51
C THR A 218 5.63 21.41 -12.54
N ASN A 219 5.36 20.21 -11.99
CA ASN A 219 4.29 20.02 -11.03
C ASN A 219 4.51 20.82 -9.73
N LEU A 220 5.73 20.82 -9.20
CA LEU A 220 6.07 21.56 -7.99
C LEU A 220 6.00 23.08 -8.20
N VAL A 221 6.53 23.59 -9.31
CA VAL A 221 6.50 25.03 -9.62
C VAL A 221 5.07 25.49 -9.92
N VAL A 222 4.28 24.71 -10.66
CA VAL A 222 2.85 25.01 -10.87
C VAL A 222 2.10 25.07 -9.54
N ASN A 223 2.37 24.15 -8.61
CA ASN A 223 1.79 24.18 -7.28
C ASN A 223 2.24 25.41 -6.49
N SER A 224 3.53 25.76 -6.55
CA SER A 224 4.05 26.97 -5.92
C SER A 224 3.37 28.24 -6.46
N ILE A 225 3.17 28.36 -7.78
CA ILE A 225 2.42 29.46 -8.39
C ILE A 225 0.94 29.43 -7.99
N LYS A 226 0.34 28.23 -7.89
CA LYS A 226 -1.09 28.07 -7.58
C LYS A 226 -1.41 28.48 -6.14
N TYR A 227 -0.60 28.07 -5.18
CA TYR A 227 -0.84 28.27 -3.74
C TYR A 227 0.01 29.39 -3.12
N GLY A 228 0.97 29.92 -3.87
CA GLY A 228 1.81 31.04 -3.46
C GLY A 228 1.05 32.36 -3.29
N ARG A 229 1.65 33.26 -2.52
CA ARG A 229 1.11 34.60 -2.28
C ARG A 229 1.24 35.47 -3.53
N SER A 230 0.25 36.34 -3.78
CA SER A 230 0.36 37.37 -4.82
C SER A 230 1.54 38.28 -4.51
N LYS A 231 2.35 38.63 -5.53
CA LYS A 231 3.63 39.35 -5.37
C LYS A 231 4.71 38.58 -4.59
N GLY A 232 4.57 37.26 -4.46
CA GLY A 232 5.55 36.39 -3.84
C GLY A 232 6.66 35.95 -4.80
N THR A 233 7.52 35.07 -4.28
CA THR A 233 8.65 34.48 -5.00
C THR A 233 8.57 32.96 -4.92
N THR A 234 8.89 32.28 -6.01
CA THR A 234 9.13 30.84 -6.04
C THR A 234 10.61 30.63 -6.30
N GLU A 235 11.30 30.02 -5.34
CA GLU A 235 12.74 29.86 -5.35
C GLU A 235 13.11 28.38 -5.50
N ILE A 236 14.09 28.07 -6.35
CA ILE A 236 14.64 26.71 -6.51
C ILE A 236 16.11 26.71 -6.10
N SER A 237 16.46 25.76 -5.23
CA SER A 237 17.83 25.47 -4.83
C SER A 237 18.24 24.07 -5.25
N ILE A 238 19.49 23.95 -5.71
CA ILE A 238 20.15 22.71 -6.08
C ILE A 238 21.30 22.52 -5.08
N GLU A 239 21.15 21.55 -4.18
CA GLU A 239 22.15 21.18 -3.18
C GLU A 239 22.67 19.75 -3.43
N HIS A 240 23.98 19.57 -3.31
CA HIS A 240 24.55 18.23 -3.16
C HIS A 240 24.26 17.72 -1.76
N LEU A 241 23.39 16.71 -1.68
CA LEU A 241 23.12 16.01 -0.42
C LEU A 241 24.33 15.18 -0.01
N ILE A 242 25.09 15.69 0.96
CA ILE A 242 26.03 14.88 1.74
C ILE A 242 25.18 14.07 2.73
N LYS A 243 25.45 12.76 2.87
CA LYS A 243 24.66 11.72 3.59
C LYS A 243 24.09 12.06 4.99
N ASN A 244 24.39 13.21 5.60
CA ASN A 244 24.00 13.59 6.96
C ASN A 244 22.97 14.73 7.08
N LYS A 245 22.34 15.22 6.00
CA LYS A 245 21.22 16.16 6.11
C LYS A 245 19.88 15.41 6.01
N VAL A 246 19.11 15.41 7.10
CA VAL A 246 17.66 15.16 7.05
C VAL A 246 17.01 16.46 6.61
N ILE A 247 16.32 16.46 5.47
CA ILE A 247 15.45 17.57 5.05
C ILE A 247 14.09 17.32 5.71
N VAL A 248 13.70 18.21 6.62
CA VAL A 248 12.35 18.26 7.21
C VAL A 248 11.52 19.25 6.43
#